data_AF-A0A9E7N808-F1
#
_entry.id   AF-A0A9E7N808-F1
#
_cell.length_a   1.000
_cell.length_b   1.000
_cell.length_c   1.000
_cell.angle_alpha   90.00
_cell.angle_beta   90.00
_cell.angle_gamma   90.00
#
_symmetry.space_group_name_H-M   'P 1'
#
loop_
_entity.id
_entity.type
_entity.pdbx_description
1 polymer ?
#
loop_
_entity_poly.entity_id
_entity_poly.type
_entity_poly.pdbx_seq_one_letter_code
_entity_poly.pdbx_strand_id
1 'polypeptide(L)'
;MRIRDWQDVLEDVVERNVDPEGWRAVAGDRARGVGEDMYLAHPRVGLFVLKTYAKNPYEVRGVGSRVARRLDDEIGSYLPDEETPSRFAVQSPPEDEDHAQSVARRLETVVQTHADAPTRPQDFFDDVMGALESPAFGPMAYDQYDRPDELEGLSDEFEDAEKLLDAELEDLIEEDAVDRGFM
;
A
#
# COMPACT_ATOMS: atom_id res chain seq x y z
N MET A 1 7.26 11.86 17.86
CA MET A 1 6.41 11.25 16.81
C MET A 1 4.95 11.35 17.25
N ARG A 2 3.97 11.47 16.34
CA ARG A 2 2.53 11.45 16.69
C ARG A 2 1.87 10.29 15.98
N ILE A 3 1.39 9.31 16.75
CA ILE A 3 0.63 8.16 16.26
C ILE A 3 -0.81 8.60 16.02
N ARG A 4 -1.40 8.11 14.93
CA ARG A 4 -2.75 8.43 14.45
C ARG A 4 -3.38 7.19 13.84
N ASP A 5 -4.68 7.26 13.58
CA ASP A 5 -5.34 6.27 12.73
C ASP A 5 -4.68 6.22 11.35
N TRP A 6 -4.57 5.03 10.77
CA TRP A 6 -3.93 4.84 9.47
C TRP A 6 -4.64 5.61 8.33
N GLN A 7 -5.97 5.75 8.40
CA GLN A 7 -6.76 6.49 7.41
C GLN A 7 -6.47 7.99 7.50
N ASP A 8 -6.33 8.54 8.71
CA ASP A 8 -5.92 9.94 8.90
C ASP A 8 -4.54 10.22 8.30
N VAL A 9 -3.63 9.24 8.34
CA VAL A 9 -2.29 9.36 7.72
C VAL A 9 -2.38 9.28 6.20
N LEU A 10 -3.24 8.42 5.66
CA LEU A 10 -3.45 8.33 4.21
C LEU A 10 -4.18 9.55 3.64
N GLU A 11 -5.15 10.10 4.33
CA GLU A 11 -5.81 11.36 3.94
C GLU A 11 -4.77 12.48 3.85
N ASP A 12 -3.91 12.60 4.86
CA ASP A 12 -2.75 13.51 4.90
C ASP A 12 -1.77 13.35 3.73
N VAL A 13 -1.69 12.15 3.15
CA VAL A 13 -0.85 11.82 1.98
C VAL A 13 -1.55 12.26 0.71
N VAL A 14 -2.82 11.89 0.55
CA VAL A 14 -3.63 12.15 -0.65
C VAL A 14 -3.92 13.64 -0.83
N GLU A 15 -4.12 14.38 0.26
CA GLU A 15 -4.38 15.83 0.21
C GLU A 15 -3.13 16.67 -0.11
N ARG A 16 -1.93 16.06 -0.12
CA ARG A 16 -0.69 16.79 -0.42
C ARG A 16 -0.58 17.08 -1.90
N ASN A 17 -0.54 18.37 -2.22
CA ASN A 17 -0.25 18.86 -3.56
C ASN A 17 1.26 18.76 -3.89
N VAL A 18 1.74 17.53 -4.07
CA VAL A 18 3.09 17.17 -4.54
C VAL A 18 3.01 16.35 -5.82
N ASP A 19 4.16 16.08 -6.42
CA ASP A 19 4.24 15.28 -7.64
C ASP A 19 3.80 13.83 -7.34
N PRO A 20 2.71 13.34 -7.96
CA PRO A 20 2.24 11.97 -7.71
C PRO A 20 3.27 10.90 -8.08
N GLU A 21 4.12 11.17 -9.08
CA GLU A 21 5.15 10.24 -9.56
C GLU A 21 6.29 10.05 -8.54
N GLY A 22 6.42 10.97 -7.58
CA GLY A 22 7.46 10.91 -6.55
C GLY A 22 7.16 9.95 -5.39
N TRP A 23 5.97 9.34 -5.35
CA TRP A 23 5.60 8.41 -4.27
C TRP A 23 6.16 7.00 -4.51
N ARG A 24 6.73 6.42 -3.47
CA ARG A 24 7.31 5.07 -3.43
C ARG A 24 6.79 4.32 -2.22
N ALA A 25 6.57 3.01 -2.34
CA ALA A 25 6.10 2.20 -1.24
C ALA A 25 6.89 0.89 -1.09
N VAL A 26 6.98 0.40 0.14
CA VAL A 26 7.45 -0.95 0.48
C VAL A 26 6.46 -1.49 1.50
N ALA A 27 5.92 -2.69 1.28
CA ALA A 27 4.95 -3.29 2.18
C ALA A 27 5.14 -4.81 2.26
N GLY A 28 4.58 -5.41 3.31
CA GLY A 28 4.63 -6.85 3.52
C GLY A 28 4.13 -7.24 4.90
N ASP A 29 4.22 -8.53 5.21
CA ASP A 29 3.78 -9.06 6.50
C ASP A 29 4.51 -8.40 7.67
N ARG A 30 3.78 -8.23 8.78
CA ARG A 30 4.38 -7.80 10.05
C ARG A 30 5.43 -8.80 10.51
N ALA A 31 6.50 -8.29 11.12
CA ALA A 31 7.58 -9.12 11.65
C ALA A 31 7.06 -10.06 12.74
N ARG A 32 6.01 -9.64 13.47
CA ARG A 32 5.33 -10.40 14.50
C ARG A 32 3.83 -10.07 14.54
N GLY A 33 3.03 -11.07 14.88
CA GLY A 33 1.59 -10.90 15.04
C GLY A 33 0.83 -10.93 13.70
N VAL A 34 -0.43 -10.51 13.74
CA VAL A 34 -1.29 -10.42 12.55
C VAL A 34 -1.19 -9.03 11.93
N GLY A 35 -1.28 -8.98 10.59
CA GLY A 35 -1.34 -7.74 9.83
C GLY A 35 -0.12 -7.49 8.96
N GLU A 36 -0.07 -6.28 8.40
CA GLU A 36 0.89 -5.82 7.40
C GLU A 36 1.57 -4.53 7.88
N ASP A 37 2.82 -4.34 7.47
CA ASP A 37 3.55 -3.08 7.57
C ASP A 37 3.66 -2.46 6.17
N MET A 38 3.54 -1.13 6.10
CA MET A 38 3.74 -0.38 4.87
C MET A 38 4.51 0.91 5.15
N TYR A 39 5.61 1.10 4.42
CA TYR A 39 6.33 2.35 4.32
C TYR A 39 5.93 3.09 3.05
N LEU A 40 5.59 4.38 3.20
CA LEU A 40 5.24 5.26 2.10
C LEU A 40 6.15 6.48 2.11
N ALA A 41 6.82 6.74 1.00
CA ALA A 41 7.87 7.73 0.89
C ALA A 41 7.64 8.68 -0.27
N HIS A 42 7.95 9.97 -0.08
CA HIS A 42 8.09 10.92 -1.17
C HIS A 42 9.26 11.88 -0.87
N PRO A 43 10.20 12.13 -1.81
CA PRO A 43 11.42 12.89 -1.56
C PRO A 43 11.22 14.25 -0.87
N ARG A 44 10.16 14.97 -1.26
CA ARG A 44 9.81 16.29 -0.70
C ARG A 44 8.91 16.26 0.54
N VAL A 45 8.31 15.12 0.87
CA VAL A 45 7.35 14.99 1.98
C VAL A 45 7.98 14.26 3.16
N GLY A 46 8.79 13.23 2.89
CA GLY A 46 9.38 12.35 3.90
C GLY A 46 8.78 10.95 3.86
N LEU A 47 8.93 10.25 4.97
CA LEU A 47 8.59 8.84 5.12
C LEU A 47 7.48 8.66 6.16
N PHE A 48 6.49 7.89 5.79
CA PHE A 48 5.38 7.45 6.63
C PHE A 48 5.47 5.95 6.79
N VAL A 49 5.01 5.47 7.95
CA VAL A 49 4.81 4.06 8.23
C VAL A 49 3.36 3.87 8.65
N LEU A 50 2.76 2.81 8.14
CA LEU A 50 1.41 2.35 8.45
C LEU A 50 1.53 0.90 8.91
N LYS A 51 0.76 0.55 9.94
CA LYS A 51 0.59 -0.83 10.38
C LYS A 51 -0.89 -1.14 10.41
N THR A 52 -1.29 -2.20 9.72
CA THR A 52 -2.71 -2.54 9.54
C THR A 52 -2.99 -3.99 9.84
N TYR A 53 -4.20 -4.30 10.27
CA TYR A 53 -4.72 -5.67 10.36
C TYR A 53 -6.16 -5.73 9.88
N ALA A 54 -6.55 -6.86 9.32
CA ALA A 54 -7.93 -7.14 8.99
C ALA A 54 -8.69 -7.55 10.27
N LYS A 55 -9.60 -6.69 10.74
CA LYS A 55 -10.51 -7.04 11.84
C LYS A 55 -11.52 -8.11 11.40
N ASN A 56 -12.00 -7.97 10.17
CA ASN A 56 -12.87 -8.92 9.47
C ASN A 56 -12.73 -8.69 7.95
N PRO A 57 -13.34 -9.52 7.09
CA PRO A 57 -13.19 -9.39 5.62
C PRO A 57 -13.65 -8.07 5.01
N TYR A 58 -14.30 -7.19 5.78
CA TYR A 58 -14.84 -5.91 5.32
C TYR A 58 -14.22 -4.70 6.04
N GLU A 59 -13.40 -4.91 7.06
CA GLU A 59 -12.90 -3.84 7.92
C GLU A 59 -11.40 -4.04 8.21
N VAL A 60 -10.61 -3.08 7.76
CA VAL A 60 -9.18 -2.95 8.06
C VAL A 60 -8.99 -1.81 9.06
N ARG A 61 -8.21 -2.08 10.09
CA ARG A 61 -7.84 -1.13 11.14
C ARG A 61 -6.34 -1.02 11.23
N GLY A 62 -5.85 0.05 11.83
CA GLY A 62 -4.43 0.28 11.89
C GLY A 62 -4.04 1.62 12.49
N VAL A 63 -2.75 1.77 12.67
CA VAL A 63 -2.13 3.01 13.11
C VAL A 63 -1.08 3.45 12.10
N GLY A 64 -0.76 4.72 12.11
CA GLY A 64 0.29 5.26 11.28
C GLY A 64 0.97 6.47 11.88
N SER A 65 2.12 6.79 11.30
CA SER A 65 2.89 7.97 11.68
C SER A 65 3.85 8.41 10.59
N ARG A 66 4.28 9.66 10.67
CA ARG A 66 5.41 10.17 9.89
C ARG A 66 6.70 9.99 10.69
N VAL A 67 7.62 9.19 10.17
CA VAL A 67 8.88 8.84 10.82
C VAL A 67 10.05 9.68 10.34
N ALA A 68 10.05 10.11 9.06
CA ALA A 68 11.06 11.02 8.53
C ALA A 68 10.44 12.24 7.85
N ARG A 69 11.13 13.39 7.94
CA ARG A 69 10.66 14.64 7.29
C ARG A 69 11.16 14.81 5.85
N ARG A 70 12.24 14.11 5.51
CA ARG A 70 12.90 14.06 4.19
C ARG A 70 13.53 12.68 4.07
N LEU A 71 13.82 12.27 2.84
CA LEU A 71 14.58 11.08 2.54
C LEU A 71 16.05 11.48 2.37
N ASP A 72 16.95 10.77 3.02
CA ASP A 72 18.38 10.80 2.72
C ASP A 72 18.75 9.58 1.87
N ASP A 73 20.02 9.47 1.50
CA ASP A 73 20.51 8.43 0.60
C ASP A 73 20.42 7.02 1.24
N GLU A 74 20.48 6.94 2.57
CA GLU A 74 20.36 5.70 3.34
C GLU A 74 18.92 5.20 3.32
N ILE A 75 17.96 6.04 3.72
CA ILE A 75 16.52 5.72 3.61
C ILE A 75 16.14 5.44 2.15
N GLY A 76 16.69 6.22 1.22
CA GLY A 76 16.44 6.09 -0.22
C GLY A 76 16.84 4.71 -0.76
N SER A 77 17.89 4.10 -0.22
CA SER A 77 18.42 2.82 -0.68
C SER A 77 17.49 1.62 -0.43
N TYR A 78 16.56 1.76 0.53
CA TYR A 78 15.53 0.76 0.81
C TYR A 78 14.24 0.96 0.00
N LEU A 79 14.15 2.04 -0.78
CA LEU A 79 12.95 2.35 -1.56
C LEU A 79 13.12 1.90 -3.01
N PRO A 80 12.06 1.41 -3.67
CA PRO A 80 12.14 1.07 -5.08
C PRO A 80 12.48 2.31 -5.92
N ASP A 81 13.28 2.09 -6.96
CA ASP A 81 13.72 3.10 -7.93
C ASP A 81 12.94 2.98 -9.25
N GLU A 82 13.11 3.96 -10.15
CA GLU A 82 12.43 3.97 -11.46
C GLU A 82 12.83 2.79 -12.37
N GLU A 83 13.99 2.17 -12.09
CA GLU A 83 14.47 0.96 -12.79
C GLU A 83 13.93 -0.34 -12.15
N THR A 84 13.31 -0.27 -10.98
CA THR A 84 12.64 -1.41 -10.36
C THR A 84 11.41 -1.78 -11.21
N PRO A 85 11.29 -3.03 -11.70
CA PRO A 85 10.23 -3.44 -12.64
C PRO A 85 8.80 -3.27 -12.12
N SER A 86 8.62 -3.05 -10.82
CA SER A 86 7.32 -2.83 -10.19
C SER A 86 6.81 -1.42 -10.50
N ARG A 87 6.10 -1.29 -11.63
CA ARG A 87 5.19 -0.17 -11.82
C ARG A 87 3.89 -0.45 -11.08
N PHE A 88 3.34 0.61 -10.51
CA PHE A 88 2.00 0.69 -9.94
C PHE A 88 1.00 -0.13 -10.75
N ALA A 89 0.45 -1.16 -10.13
CA ALA A 89 -0.75 -1.82 -10.59
C ALA A 89 -0.69 -2.35 -12.04
N VAL A 90 0.36 -3.05 -12.43
CA VAL A 90 0.23 -4.03 -13.51
C VAL A 90 0.95 -5.27 -13.03
N GLN A 91 0.17 -6.28 -12.64
CA GLN A 91 0.72 -7.48 -12.02
C GLN A 91 1.70 -8.19 -12.97
N SER A 92 1.44 -8.13 -14.29
CA SER A 92 2.33 -8.57 -15.38
C SER A 92 1.79 -8.13 -16.75
N PRO A 93 2.62 -7.97 -17.80
CA PRO A 93 2.12 -7.86 -19.17
C PRO A 93 1.35 -9.13 -19.57
N PRO A 94 0.47 -9.07 -20.59
CA PRO A 94 -0.21 -10.26 -21.07
C PRO A 94 0.78 -11.37 -21.44
N GLU A 95 0.50 -12.57 -20.96
CA GLU A 95 1.39 -13.74 -21.10
C GLU A 95 1.48 -14.24 -22.56
N ASP A 96 0.40 -14.04 -23.32
CA ASP A 96 0.28 -14.42 -24.72
C ASP A 96 -0.75 -13.56 -25.46
N GLU A 97 -0.94 -13.86 -26.75
CA GLU A 97 -1.85 -13.14 -27.63
C GLU A 97 -3.33 -13.27 -27.18
N ASP A 98 -3.72 -14.43 -26.66
CA ASP A 98 -5.09 -14.68 -26.23
C ASP A 98 -5.41 -13.89 -24.96
N HIS A 99 -4.46 -13.85 -24.02
CA HIS A 99 -4.52 -13.02 -22.82
C HIS A 99 -4.61 -11.53 -23.21
N ALA A 100 -3.78 -11.06 -24.14
CA ALA A 100 -3.82 -9.67 -24.60
C ALA A 100 -5.18 -9.28 -25.20
N GLN A 101 -5.78 -10.17 -26.02
CA GLN A 101 -7.10 -9.94 -26.60
C GLN A 101 -8.21 -9.91 -25.54
N SER A 102 -8.10 -10.75 -24.50
CA SER A 102 -9.07 -10.79 -23.40
C SER A 102 -9.10 -9.47 -22.62
N VAL A 103 -7.92 -8.99 -22.22
CA VAL A 103 -7.76 -7.71 -21.49
C VAL A 103 -8.28 -6.54 -22.34
N ALA A 104 -7.94 -6.51 -23.64
CA ALA A 104 -8.42 -5.45 -24.54
C ALA A 104 -9.96 -5.40 -24.64
N ARG A 105 -10.62 -6.56 -24.79
CA ARG A 105 -12.10 -6.63 -24.86
C ARG A 105 -12.76 -6.19 -23.56
N ARG A 106 -12.20 -6.55 -22.41
CA ARG A 106 -12.71 -6.10 -21.10
C ARG A 106 -12.61 -4.59 -20.95
N LEU A 107 -11.45 -4.02 -21.29
CA LEU A 107 -11.24 -2.57 -21.24
C LEU A 107 -12.21 -1.82 -22.17
N GLU A 108 -12.40 -2.30 -23.40
CA GLU A 108 -13.37 -1.74 -24.35
C GLU A 108 -14.80 -1.75 -23.77
N THR A 109 -15.19 -2.86 -23.15
CA THR A 109 -16.51 -3.02 -22.54
C THR A 109 -16.75 -2.03 -21.40
N VAL A 110 -15.75 -1.84 -20.54
CA VAL A 110 -15.81 -0.86 -19.43
C VAL A 110 -16.00 0.56 -19.98
N VAL A 111 -15.19 0.97 -20.94
CA VAL A 111 -15.29 2.31 -21.53
C VAL A 111 -16.65 2.55 -22.18
N GLN A 112 -17.18 1.58 -22.92
CA GLN A 112 -18.52 1.69 -23.52
C GLN A 112 -19.63 1.81 -22.46
N THR A 113 -19.54 1.00 -21.40
CA THR A 113 -20.53 1.00 -20.31
C THR A 113 -20.61 2.35 -19.58
N HIS A 114 -19.45 2.97 -19.31
CA HIS A 114 -19.40 4.27 -18.65
C HIS A 114 -19.69 5.45 -19.60
N ALA A 115 -19.63 5.24 -20.93
CA ALA A 115 -20.09 6.22 -21.91
C ALA A 115 -21.62 6.23 -22.02
N ASP A 116 -22.26 5.07 -21.89
CA ASP A 116 -23.72 4.91 -22.01
C ASP A 116 -24.49 5.28 -20.72
N ALA A 117 -23.83 5.24 -19.55
CA ALA A 117 -24.43 5.58 -18.26
C ALA A 117 -23.61 6.61 -17.47
N PRO A 118 -24.23 7.62 -16.83
CA PRO A 118 -23.52 8.52 -15.94
C PRO A 118 -23.02 7.76 -14.71
N THR A 119 -21.69 7.76 -14.51
CA THR A 119 -20.98 7.10 -13.41
C THR A 119 -20.08 8.11 -12.68
N ARG A 120 -19.61 7.78 -11.47
CA ARG A 120 -18.66 8.65 -10.77
C ARG A 120 -17.23 8.34 -11.26
N PRO A 121 -16.30 9.31 -11.17
CA PRO A 121 -14.90 9.07 -11.54
C PRO A 121 -14.24 7.89 -10.82
N GLN A 122 -14.60 7.65 -9.55
CA GLN A 122 -14.09 6.52 -8.77
C GLN A 122 -14.55 5.17 -9.36
N ASP A 123 -15.83 5.06 -9.72
CA ASP A 123 -16.39 3.81 -10.26
C ASP A 123 -15.71 3.44 -11.60
N PHE A 124 -15.46 4.45 -12.45
CA PHE A 124 -14.73 4.25 -13.71
C PHE A 124 -13.28 3.81 -13.48
N PHE A 125 -12.61 4.40 -12.50
CA PHE A 125 -11.25 4.02 -12.15
C PHE A 125 -11.19 2.56 -11.69
N ASP A 126 -12.03 2.16 -10.72
CA ASP A 126 -12.05 0.81 -10.17
C ASP A 126 -12.31 -0.26 -11.26
N ASP A 127 -13.24 0.00 -12.18
CA ASP A 127 -13.57 -0.93 -13.26
C ASP A 127 -12.47 -1.02 -14.34
N VAL A 128 -11.76 0.08 -14.64
CA VAL A 128 -10.60 0.06 -15.56
C VAL A 128 -9.45 -0.76 -14.96
N MET A 129 -9.18 -0.60 -13.67
CA MET A 129 -8.14 -1.36 -12.97
C MET A 129 -8.50 -2.86 -12.93
N GLY A 130 -9.77 -3.18 -12.65
CA GLY A 130 -10.28 -4.55 -12.77
C GLY A 130 -10.13 -5.14 -14.18
N ALA A 131 -10.38 -4.36 -15.23
CA ALA A 131 -10.23 -4.82 -16.61
C ALA A 131 -8.78 -5.10 -17.01
N LEU A 132 -7.84 -4.36 -16.43
CA LEU A 132 -6.40 -4.54 -16.63
C LEU A 132 -5.81 -5.65 -15.74
N GLU A 133 -6.65 -6.39 -15.00
CA GLU A 133 -6.22 -7.39 -14.01
C GLU A 133 -5.18 -6.79 -13.05
N SER A 134 -5.41 -5.52 -12.75
CA SER A 134 -4.50 -4.63 -12.08
C SER A 134 -5.06 -4.38 -10.69
N PRO A 135 -4.34 -4.75 -9.62
CA PRO A 135 -4.87 -4.63 -8.27
C PRO A 135 -5.18 -3.17 -7.84
N ALA A 136 -4.57 -2.15 -8.46
CA ALA A 136 -4.24 -0.85 -7.83
C ALA A 136 -3.42 -1.13 -6.52
N PHE A 137 -2.21 -0.65 -6.24
CA PHE A 137 -1.68 0.70 -6.20
C PHE A 137 -0.14 0.66 -6.45
N GLY A 138 0.66 1.61 -5.90
CA GLY A 138 2.11 1.93 -5.93
C GLY A 138 3.12 1.21 -6.84
N PRO A 139 4.22 1.84 -7.33
CA PRO A 139 5.47 1.10 -7.34
C PRO A 139 5.74 0.65 -5.89
N MET A 140 5.51 -0.65 -5.64
CA MET A 140 5.55 -1.29 -4.34
C MET A 140 6.38 -2.55 -4.44
N ALA A 141 7.39 -2.67 -3.58
CA ALA A 141 7.94 -3.99 -3.26
C ALA A 141 6.98 -4.62 -2.25
N TYR A 142 6.33 -5.72 -2.65
CA TYR A 142 5.37 -6.46 -1.84
C TYR A 142 5.59 -7.94 -2.09
N ASP A 143 5.85 -8.68 -1.02
CA ASP A 143 5.86 -10.14 -1.04
C ASP A 143 4.62 -10.64 -0.27
N GLN A 144 3.84 -11.50 -0.92
CA GLN A 144 2.59 -12.06 -0.39
C GLN A 144 2.81 -13.23 0.57
N TYR A 145 4.04 -13.73 0.66
CA TYR A 145 4.38 -14.92 1.41
C TYR A 145 5.42 -14.65 2.51
N ASP A 146 6.19 -13.57 2.38
CA ASP A 146 7.27 -13.21 3.29
C ASP A 146 7.41 -11.68 3.44
N ARG A 147 8.24 -11.25 4.39
CA ARG A 147 8.60 -9.84 4.58
C ARG A 147 9.79 -9.50 3.65
N PRO A 148 9.70 -8.47 2.79
CA PRO A 148 10.85 -8.05 1.96
C PRO A 148 12.05 -7.60 2.79
N ASP A 149 13.27 -7.87 2.33
CA ASP A 149 14.52 -7.45 2.99
C ASP A 149 14.58 -5.91 3.14
N GLU A 150 14.04 -5.17 2.16
CA GLU A 150 13.97 -3.71 2.21
C GLU A 150 13.03 -3.21 3.33
N LEU A 151 11.95 -3.96 3.59
CA LEU A 151 11.01 -3.66 4.66
C LEU A 151 11.66 -3.93 6.02
N GLU A 152 12.40 -5.04 6.15
CA GLU A 152 13.20 -5.34 7.35
C GLU A 152 14.24 -4.25 7.61
N GLY A 153 14.98 -3.83 6.58
CA GLY A 153 15.96 -2.75 6.70
C GLY A 153 15.37 -1.41 7.16
N LEU A 154 14.21 -1.02 6.62
CA LEU A 154 13.50 0.18 7.09
C LEU A 154 13.03 0.05 8.54
N SER A 155 12.60 -1.15 8.93
CA SER A 155 12.13 -1.41 10.30
C SER A 155 13.27 -1.33 11.32
N ASP A 156 14.46 -1.82 10.93
CA ASP A 156 15.66 -1.71 11.75
C ASP A 156 16.12 -0.26 11.89
N GLU A 157 16.08 0.54 10.81
CA GLU A 157 16.45 1.96 10.83
C GLU A 157 15.51 2.78 11.73
N PHE A 158 14.22 2.42 11.78
CA PHE A 158 13.20 3.10 12.57
C PHE A 158 12.73 2.30 13.81
N GLU A 159 13.61 1.48 14.41
CA GLU A 159 13.27 0.54 15.49
C GLU A 159 12.46 1.16 16.65
N ASP A 160 12.80 2.39 17.07
CA ASP A 160 12.08 3.08 18.15
C ASP A 160 10.65 3.47 17.75
N ALA A 161 10.44 3.86 16.49
CA ALA A 161 9.11 4.16 15.96
C ALA A 161 8.30 2.88 15.78
N GLU A 162 8.92 1.83 15.26
CA GLU A 162 8.36 0.48 15.11
C GLU A 162 7.82 -0.04 16.45
N LYS A 163 8.63 -0.03 17.51
CA LYS A 163 8.21 -0.46 18.86
C LYS A 163 6.98 0.28 19.38
N LEU A 164 6.92 1.59 19.16
CA LEU A 164 5.80 2.41 19.63
C LEU A 164 4.52 2.12 18.83
N LEU A 165 4.64 1.97 17.51
CA LEU A 165 3.49 1.66 16.65
C LEU A 165 3.00 0.23 16.85
N ASP A 166 3.91 -0.72 17.07
CA ASP A 166 3.57 -2.10 17.39
C ASP A 166 2.79 -2.18 18.70
N ALA A 167 3.22 -1.47 19.75
CA ALA A 167 2.50 -1.44 21.02
C ALA A 167 1.06 -0.89 20.86
N GLU A 168 0.89 0.22 20.13
CA GLU A 168 -0.44 0.80 19.89
C GLU A 168 -1.31 -0.11 19.00
N LEU A 169 -0.72 -0.80 18.03
CA LEU A 169 -1.45 -1.75 17.19
C LEU A 169 -1.86 -3.01 17.98
N GLU A 170 -0.99 -3.50 18.85
CA GLU A 170 -1.27 -4.64 19.74
C GLU A 170 -2.46 -4.33 20.65
N ASP A 171 -2.51 -3.14 21.24
CA ASP A 171 -3.67 -2.68 22.03
C ASP A 171 -4.98 -2.73 21.21
N LEU A 172 -4.96 -2.25 19.96
CA LEU A 172 -6.14 -2.32 19.06
C LEU A 172 -6.56 -3.76 18.73
N ILE A 173 -5.58 -4.63 18.45
CA ILE A 173 -5.81 -6.04 18.13
C ILE A 173 -6.42 -6.77 19.33
N GLU A 174 -5.90 -6.52 20.53
CA GLU A 174 -6.42 -7.08 21.78
C GLU A 174 -7.85 -6.61 22.06
N GLU A 175 -8.13 -5.32 21.85
CA GLU A 175 -9.47 -4.74 21.98
C GLU A 175 -10.47 -5.39 21.02
N ASP A 176 -10.06 -5.66 19.79
CA ASP A 176 -10.89 -6.31 18.77
C ASP A 176 -10.89 -7.84 18.85
N ALA A 177 -10.09 -8.42 19.75
CA ALA A 177 -9.94 -9.86 19.98
C ALA A 177 -9.62 -10.68 18.70
N VAL A 178 -8.85 -10.09 17.79
CA VAL A 178 -8.49 -10.72 16.49
C VAL A 178 -7.36 -11.74 16.65
N ASP A 179 -6.54 -11.60 17.69
CA ASP A 179 -5.46 -12.52 18.05
C ASP A 179 -5.96 -13.83 18.72
N ARG A 180 -7.24 -13.88 19.08
CA ARG A 180 -7.85 -15.05 19.73
C ARG A 180 -8.33 -16.04 18.69
N GLY A 181 -7.41 -16.89 18.22
CA GLY A 181 -7.78 -18.06 17.44
C GLY A 181 -8.87 -18.88 18.14
N PHE A 182 -9.81 -19.44 17.38
CA PHE A 182 -10.77 -20.41 17.92
C PHE A 182 -10.00 -21.54 18.62
N MET A 183 -10.17 -21.67 19.94
CA MET A 183 -9.69 -22.80 20.73
C MET A 183 -10.63 -23.99 20.61
#